data_AF-A0A958J4R7-F1
#
_entry.id   AF-A0A958J4R7-F1
#
_cell.length_a   1.000
_cell.length_b   1.000
_cell.length_c   1.000
_cell.angle_alpha   90.00
_cell.angle_beta   90.00
_cell.angle_gamma   90.00
#
_symmetry.space_group_name_H-M   'P 1'
#
loop_
_entity.id
_entity.type
_entity.pdbx_description
1 polymer ?
#
loop_
_entity_poly.entity_id
_entity_poly.type
_entity_poly.pdbx_seq_one_letter_code
_entity_poly.pdbx_strand_id
1 'polypeptide(L)'
;MKNFDNLHAAFLALLVAGLGFTTPPKGYAQSDAEVYGKAEVRAVKKDVRAIGKLDKKLTKAFQKSIKARENAEKKLQISFIRADFDADGDVDDLDKHFFEFCFLQGSHHMPPICSLADLDDNNVVDLGDYNLFSSSYVASDNRNNILGDFDHDGDVDDNDKVFFQFCWNQTDSESASTSDQCDVADFDQDGDVDLADLVRFSQQYERY
;
A
#
# COMPACT_ATOMS: atom_id res chain seq x y z
N MET A 1 19.85 -31.76 -26.47
CA MET A 1 21.04 -30.90 -26.28
C MET A 1 21.65 -30.60 -27.66
N LYS A 2 21.17 -29.57 -28.38
CA LYS A 2 21.71 -29.10 -29.68
C LYS A 2 21.31 -27.64 -29.97
N ASN A 3 21.60 -26.68 -29.08
CA ASN A 3 21.26 -25.28 -29.35
C ASN A 3 22.21 -24.23 -28.72
N PHE A 4 23.39 -24.63 -28.21
CA PHE A 4 24.36 -23.68 -27.65
C PHE A 4 25.40 -23.18 -28.65
N ASP A 5 25.54 -23.80 -29.82
CA ASP A 5 26.61 -23.46 -30.78
C ASP A 5 26.33 -22.20 -31.60
N ASN A 6 25.06 -21.82 -31.77
CA ASN A 6 24.68 -20.64 -32.57
C ASN A 6 24.83 -19.30 -31.83
N LEU A 7 24.88 -19.31 -30.49
CA LEU A 7 25.01 -18.10 -29.70
C LEU A 7 26.45 -17.57 -29.67
N HIS A 8 27.45 -18.46 -29.73
CA HIS A 8 28.85 -18.08 -29.83
C HIS A 8 29.22 -17.50 -31.20
N ALA A 9 28.64 -18.01 -32.29
CA ALA A 9 28.90 -17.50 -33.64
C ALA A 9 28.38 -16.06 -33.82
N ALA A 10 27.23 -15.72 -33.23
CA ALA A 10 26.67 -14.38 -33.28
C ALA A 10 27.46 -13.36 -32.44
N PHE A 11 28.05 -13.79 -31.32
CA PHE A 11 28.86 -12.92 -30.46
C PHE A 11 30.24 -12.59 -31.07
N LEU A 12 30.84 -13.54 -31.80
CA LEU A 12 32.07 -13.30 -32.55
C LEU A 12 31.88 -12.32 -33.73
N ALA A 13 30.72 -12.34 -34.40
CA ALA A 13 30.45 -11.42 -35.51
C ALA A 13 30.30 -9.95 -35.06
N LEU A 14 29.82 -9.70 -33.84
CA LEU A 14 29.69 -8.33 -33.32
C LEU A 14 31.04 -7.73 -32.87
N LEU A 15 31.98 -8.57 -32.44
CA LEU A 15 33.32 -8.15 -31.99
C LEU A 15 34.23 -7.76 -33.17
N VAL A 16 34.01 -8.34 -34.36
CA VAL A 16 34.77 -7.98 -35.57
C VAL A 16 34.35 -6.61 -36.14
N ALA A 17 33.14 -6.13 -35.84
CA ALA A 17 32.67 -4.81 -36.30
C ALA A 17 33.28 -3.61 -35.53
N GLY A 18 34.03 -3.85 -34.44
CA GLY A 18 34.70 -2.81 -33.66
C GLY A 18 36.15 -2.53 -34.06
N LEU A 19 36.76 -3.37 -34.90
CA LEU A 19 38.14 -3.21 -35.35
C LEU A 19 38.13 -2.64 -36.78
N GLY A 20 38.51 -1.37 -36.89
CA GLY A 20 38.51 -0.61 -38.14
C GLY A 20 39.37 -1.23 -39.24
N PHE A 21 38.77 -2.11 -40.05
CA PHE A 21 39.37 -2.59 -41.27
C PHE A 21 39.21 -1.57 -42.40
N THR A 22 40.36 -1.30 -43.00
CA THR A 22 40.65 -0.46 -44.15
C THR A 22 39.62 -0.59 -45.27
N THR A 23 39.27 0.55 -45.86
CA THR A 23 38.38 0.67 -47.03
C THR A 23 38.81 -0.27 -48.17
N PRO A 24 37.90 -1.08 -48.74
CA PRO A 24 38.21 -1.92 -49.89
C PRO A 24 38.42 -1.09 -51.17
N PRO A 25 39.22 -1.59 -52.13
CA PRO A 25 39.53 -0.87 -53.37
C PRO A 25 38.28 -0.67 -54.25
N LYS A 26 38.17 0.53 -54.84
CA LYS A 26 37.11 0.92 -55.79
C LYS A 26 37.17 0.03 -57.04
N GLY A 27 36.17 -0.83 -57.24
CA GLY A 27 36.02 -1.57 -58.50
C GLY A 27 35.19 -2.85 -58.44
N TYR A 28 34.84 -3.38 -57.26
CA TYR A 28 33.98 -4.56 -57.20
C TYR A 28 32.51 -4.16 -57.30
N ALA A 29 31.86 -4.66 -58.36
CA ALA A 29 30.42 -4.59 -58.54
C ALA A 29 29.72 -5.06 -57.27
N GLN A 30 28.73 -4.29 -56.86
CA GLN A 30 27.91 -4.49 -55.67
C GLN A 30 27.19 -5.83 -55.79
N SER A 31 27.85 -6.90 -55.33
CA SER A 31 27.35 -8.26 -55.45
C SER A 31 26.15 -8.47 -54.54
N ASP A 32 25.23 -9.32 -54.98
CA ASP A 32 23.94 -9.63 -54.34
C ASP A 32 24.04 -9.99 -52.84
N ALA A 33 25.24 -10.31 -52.34
CA ALA A 33 25.56 -10.50 -50.93
C ALA A 33 25.23 -9.27 -50.03
N GLU A 34 25.39 -8.05 -50.54
CA GLU A 34 25.10 -6.83 -49.75
C GLU A 34 23.58 -6.57 -49.59
N VAL A 35 22.77 -7.09 -50.53
CA VAL A 35 21.31 -7.00 -50.49
C VAL A 35 20.73 -8.05 -49.53
N TYR A 36 21.28 -9.27 -49.53
CA TYR A 36 20.88 -10.33 -48.61
C TYR A 36 21.14 -9.96 -47.14
N GLY A 37 22.31 -9.40 -46.82
CA GLY A 37 22.63 -8.98 -45.44
C GLY A 37 21.70 -7.88 -44.89
N LYS A 38 21.24 -6.95 -45.75
CA LYS A 38 20.31 -5.88 -45.33
C LYS A 38 18.90 -6.39 -45.06
N ALA A 39 18.46 -7.47 -45.73
CA ALA A 39 17.16 -8.08 -45.52
C ALA A 39 17.08 -8.83 -44.16
N GLU A 40 18.10 -9.62 -43.84
CA GLU A 40 18.19 -10.33 -42.55
C GLU A 40 18.29 -9.37 -41.37
N VAL A 41 19.11 -8.31 -41.46
CA VAL A 41 19.23 -7.30 -40.40
C VAL A 41 17.89 -6.59 -40.15
N ARG A 42 17.08 -6.35 -41.19
CA ARG A 42 15.73 -5.78 -41.04
C ARG A 42 14.76 -6.73 -40.35
N ALA A 43 14.84 -8.03 -40.66
CA ALA A 43 14.02 -9.06 -40.02
C ALA A 43 14.35 -9.17 -38.52
N VAL A 44 15.63 -9.30 -38.16
CA VAL A 44 16.09 -9.37 -36.76
C VAL A 44 15.67 -8.12 -35.98
N LYS A 45 15.80 -6.93 -36.57
CA LYS A 45 15.42 -5.67 -35.91
C LYS A 45 13.90 -5.57 -35.66
N LYS A 46 13.08 -6.21 -36.51
CA LYS A 46 11.63 -6.31 -36.32
C LYS A 46 11.29 -7.23 -35.15
N ASP A 47 11.98 -8.36 -35.05
CA ASP A 47 11.76 -9.34 -33.98
C ASP A 47 12.20 -8.81 -32.61
N VAL A 48 13.35 -8.12 -32.53
CA VAL A 48 13.81 -7.45 -31.29
C VAL A 48 12.80 -6.40 -30.82
N ARG A 49 12.20 -5.63 -31.74
CA ARG A 49 11.13 -4.67 -31.39
C ARG A 49 9.86 -5.38 -30.92
N ALA A 50 9.52 -6.54 -31.47
CA ALA A 50 8.37 -7.31 -31.05
C ALA A 50 8.56 -7.88 -29.64
N ILE A 51 9.75 -8.42 -29.35
CA ILE A 51 10.14 -8.91 -28.01
C ILE A 51 10.06 -7.78 -26.98
N GLY A 52 10.62 -6.60 -27.28
CA GLY A 52 10.56 -5.45 -26.35
C GLY A 52 9.14 -4.92 -26.09
N LYS A 53 8.19 -5.12 -27.02
CA LYS A 53 6.77 -4.80 -26.79
C LYS A 53 6.09 -5.83 -25.89
N LEU A 54 6.41 -7.10 -26.07
CA LEU A 54 5.92 -8.20 -25.24
C LEU A 54 6.39 -8.06 -23.80
N ASP A 55 7.67 -7.75 -23.60
CA ASP A 55 8.27 -7.52 -22.28
C ASP A 55 7.55 -6.40 -21.52
N LYS A 56 7.39 -5.22 -22.14
CA LYS A 56 6.63 -4.11 -21.53
C LYS A 56 5.19 -4.47 -21.19
N LYS A 57 4.54 -5.30 -22.00
CA LYS A 57 3.15 -5.73 -21.76
C LYS A 57 3.09 -6.69 -20.57
N LEU A 58 4.06 -7.60 -20.45
CA LEU A 58 4.20 -8.53 -19.34
C LEU A 58 4.48 -7.79 -18.03
N THR A 59 5.41 -6.83 -18.03
CA THR A 59 5.74 -6.03 -16.84
C THR A 59 4.53 -5.24 -16.33
N LYS A 60 3.77 -4.61 -17.24
CA LYS A 60 2.54 -3.90 -16.86
C LYS A 60 1.46 -4.83 -16.31
N ALA A 61 1.30 -6.02 -16.90
CA ALA A 61 0.36 -7.02 -16.41
C ALA A 61 0.74 -7.51 -15.00
N PHE A 62 2.03 -7.76 -14.78
CA PHE A 62 2.56 -8.19 -13.47
C PHE A 62 2.39 -7.12 -12.39
N GLN A 63 2.72 -5.86 -12.68
CA GLN A 63 2.47 -4.75 -11.75
C GLN A 63 0.98 -4.58 -11.44
N LYS A 64 0.10 -4.74 -12.44
CA LYS A 64 -1.34 -4.69 -12.23
C LYS A 64 -1.82 -5.82 -11.30
N SER A 65 -1.27 -7.03 -11.44
CA SER A 65 -1.65 -8.15 -10.56
C SER A 65 -1.15 -7.97 -9.13
N ILE A 66 0.03 -7.38 -8.92
CA ILE A 66 0.53 -7.08 -7.56
C ILE A 66 -0.41 -6.07 -6.88
N LYS A 67 -0.69 -4.93 -7.53
CA LYS A 67 -1.61 -3.92 -6.97
C LYS A 67 -3.00 -4.46 -6.69
N ALA A 68 -3.52 -5.33 -7.56
CA ALA A 68 -4.82 -5.96 -7.34
C ALA A 68 -4.81 -6.87 -6.10
N ARG A 69 -3.68 -7.54 -5.82
CA ARG A 69 -3.53 -8.40 -4.65
C ARG A 69 -3.37 -7.57 -3.36
N GLU A 70 -2.56 -6.52 -3.39
CA GLU A 70 -2.41 -5.57 -2.27
C GLU A 70 -3.75 -4.95 -1.89
N ASN A 71 -4.55 -4.49 -2.87
CA ASN A 71 -5.89 -3.97 -2.61
C ASN A 71 -6.86 -5.03 -2.07
N ALA A 72 -6.74 -6.28 -2.51
CA ALA A 72 -7.57 -7.38 -1.99
C ALA A 72 -7.18 -7.75 -0.55
N GLU A 73 -5.87 -7.72 -0.23
CA GLU A 73 -5.33 -7.96 1.11
C GLU A 73 -5.74 -6.83 2.08
N LYS A 74 -5.60 -5.55 1.69
CA LYS A 74 -6.10 -4.41 2.48
C LYS A 74 -7.61 -4.54 2.76
N LYS A 75 -8.40 -4.88 1.74
CA LYS A 75 -9.86 -5.06 1.87
C LYS A 75 -10.25 -6.25 2.77
N LEU A 76 -9.37 -7.25 2.92
CA LEU A 76 -9.59 -8.40 3.80
C LEU A 76 -9.13 -8.14 5.23
N GLN A 77 -8.13 -7.28 5.44
CA GLN A 77 -7.67 -6.91 6.78
C GLN A 77 -8.66 -5.99 7.51
N ILE A 78 -9.37 -5.11 6.80
CA ILE A 78 -10.45 -4.27 7.36
C ILE A 78 -11.65 -5.12 7.82
N SER A 79 -11.73 -6.40 7.43
CA SER A 79 -12.95 -7.22 7.57
C SER A 79 -12.99 -8.14 8.81
N PHE A 80 -11.99 -8.13 9.70
CA PHE A 80 -12.05 -9.03 10.87
C PHE A 80 -11.23 -8.52 12.04
N ILE A 81 -11.59 -7.34 12.55
CA ILE A 81 -11.14 -6.91 13.87
C ILE A 81 -12.00 -7.65 14.88
N ARG A 82 -11.35 -8.44 15.74
CA ARG A 82 -12.07 -9.19 16.77
C ARG A 82 -12.59 -8.19 17.79
N ALA A 83 -13.89 -8.25 18.07
CA ALA A 83 -14.63 -7.34 18.95
C ALA A 83 -15.05 -5.98 18.34
N ASP A 84 -14.86 -5.79 17.04
CA ASP A 84 -15.50 -4.74 16.24
C ASP A 84 -16.92 -5.22 15.88
N PHE A 85 -17.91 -4.83 16.68
CA PHE A 85 -19.28 -5.33 16.63
C PHE A 85 -20.17 -4.51 15.72
N ASP A 86 -19.88 -3.23 15.51
CA ASP A 86 -20.61 -2.38 14.56
C ASP A 86 -19.94 -2.26 13.18
N ALA A 87 -18.77 -2.87 13.02
CA ALA A 87 -18.04 -3.06 11.77
C ALA A 87 -17.59 -1.75 11.13
N ASP A 88 -17.21 -0.77 11.95
CA ASP A 88 -16.70 0.51 11.50
C ASP A 88 -15.17 0.54 11.35
N GLY A 89 -14.47 -0.45 11.88
CA GLY A 89 -13.04 -0.65 11.63
C GLY A 89 -12.14 -0.46 12.84
N ASP A 90 -12.68 -0.27 14.04
CA ASP A 90 -11.89 -0.23 15.27
C ASP A 90 -12.56 -1.03 16.41
N VAL A 91 -12.07 -0.88 17.65
CA VAL A 91 -12.72 -1.46 18.85
C VAL A 91 -12.86 -0.38 19.91
N ASP A 92 -14.05 0.21 20.00
CA ASP A 92 -14.26 1.46 20.71
C ASP A 92 -15.36 1.40 21.80
N ASP A 93 -15.82 2.56 22.26
CA ASP A 93 -16.86 2.67 23.29
C ASP A 93 -18.26 2.21 22.85
N LEU A 94 -18.55 2.23 21.54
CA LEU A 94 -19.77 1.63 20.97
C LEU A 94 -19.70 0.11 21.08
N ASP A 95 -18.57 -0.49 20.72
CA ASP A 95 -18.34 -1.92 20.88
C ASP A 95 -18.39 -2.37 22.33
N LYS A 96 -17.78 -1.58 23.20
CA LYS A 96 -17.84 -1.81 24.64
C LYS A 96 -19.26 -1.79 25.17
N HIS A 97 -20.08 -0.83 24.75
CA HIS A 97 -21.48 -0.77 25.16
C HIS A 97 -22.25 -2.02 24.72
N PHE A 98 -22.01 -2.49 23.49
CA PHE A 98 -22.59 -3.72 22.99
C PHE A 98 -22.12 -4.93 23.81
N PHE A 99 -20.82 -5.03 24.08
CA PHE A 99 -20.24 -6.12 24.86
C PHE A 99 -20.79 -6.16 26.29
N GLU A 100 -20.79 -5.02 27.00
CA GLU A 100 -21.30 -4.90 28.36
C GLU A 100 -22.79 -5.26 28.43
N PHE A 101 -23.57 -4.82 27.44
CA PHE A 101 -24.98 -5.20 27.33
C PHE A 101 -25.15 -6.72 27.27
N CYS A 102 -24.32 -7.42 26.50
CA CYS A 102 -24.37 -8.86 26.36
C CYS A 102 -23.82 -9.61 27.58
N PHE A 103 -22.71 -9.15 28.15
CA PHE A 103 -22.07 -9.71 29.34
C PHE A 103 -23.01 -9.70 30.55
N LEU A 104 -23.83 -8.65 30.71
CA LEU A 104 -24.79 -8.51 31.81
C LEU A 104 -26.02 -9.43 31.69
N GLN A 105 -26.31 -10.03 30.53
CA GLN A 105 -27.44 -10.96 30.36
C GLN A 105 -27.19 -12.33 31.03
N GLY A 106 -25.92 -12.68 31.28
CA GLY A 106 -25.52 -13.88 32.01
C GLY A 106 -25.61 -15.19 31.22
N SER A 107 -25.07 -16.26 31.80
CA SER A 107 -24.71 -17.53 31.14
C SER A 107 -25.87 -18.47 30.77
N HIS A 108 -27.12 -18.11 31.08
CA HIS A 108 -28.24 -19.06 31.04
C HIS A 108 -29.07 -19.01 29.76
N HIS A 109 -28.96 -17.93 28.96
CA HIS A 109 -29.60 -17.85 27.65
C HIS A 109 -28.99 -16.69 26.85
N MET A 110 -28.07 -16.99 25.93
CA MET A 110 -27.49 -16.00 25.04
C MET A 110 -28.56 -15.51 24.03
N PRO A 111 -28.98 -14.24 24.07
CA PRO A 111 -29.87 -13.70 23.05
C PRO A 111 -29.19 -13.78 21.67
N PRO A 112 -29.93 -13.94 20.56
CA PRO A 112 -29.33 -14.00 19.23
C PRO A 112 -28.47 -12.78 18.87
N ILE A 113 -28.78 -11.61 19.43
CA ILE A 113 -27.97 -10.40 19.24
C ILE A 113 -26.58 -10.52 19.88
N CYS A 114 -26.43 -11.34 20.92
CA CYS A 114 -25.17 -11.49 21.66
C CYS A 114 -24.25 -12.58 21.14
N SER A 115 -24.63 -13.28 20.05
CA SER A 115 -23.74 -14.30 19.46
C SER A 115 -22.43 -13.71 18.94
N LEU A 116 -22.39 -12.40 18.65
CA LEU A 116 -21.16 -11.71 18.25
C LEU A 116 -20.21 -11.50 19.44
N ALA A 117 -20.76 -11.35 20.66
CA ALA A 117 -19.98 -11.11 21.87
C ALA A 117 -19.41 -12.41 22.51
N ASP A 118 -19.80 -13.58 22.00
CA ASP A 118 -19.16 -14.88 22.30
C ASP A 118 -17.88 -14.98 21.46
N LEU A 119 -16.81 -14.42 22.02
CA LEU A 119 -15.54 -14.27 21.33
C LEU A 119 -14.71 -15.54 21.36
N ASP A 120 -14.91 -16.45 22.32
CA ASP A 120 -14.20 -17.74 22.40
C ASP A 120 -14.99 -18.95 21.86
N ASP A 121 -16.18 -18.71 21.29
CA ASP A 121 -17.08 -19.68 20.64
C ASP A 121 -17.59 -20.78 21.59
N ASN A 122 -17.72 -20.49 22.89
CA ASN A 122 -18.16 -21.46 23.89
C ASN A 122 -19.69 -21.47 24.13
N ASN A 123 -20.45 -20.63 23.42
CA ASN A 123 -21.90 -20.39 23.51
C ASN A 123 -22.38 -19.70 24.79
N VAL A 124 -21.49 -19.06 25.55
CA VAL A 124 -21.84 -18.17 26.65
C VAL A 124 -20.97 -16.91 26.57
N VAL A 125 -21.54 -15.75 26.94
CA VAL A 125 -20.75 -14.53 27.11
C VAL A 125 -20.33 -14.44 28.58
N ASP A 126 -19.05 -14.68 28.87
CA ASP A 126 -18.52 -14.73 30.22
C ASP A 126 -17.11 -14.10 30.36
N LEU A 127 -16.42 -14.41 31.45
CA LEU A 127 -15.11 -13.84 31.75
C LEU A 127 -14.05 -14.21 30.69
N GLY A 128 -14.20 -15.34 30.00
CA GLY A 128 -13.38 -15.72 28.85
C GLY A 128 -13.46 -14.68 27.75
N ASP A 129 -14.68 -14.31 27.36
CA ASP A 129 -14.94 -13.28 26.34
C ASP A 129 -14.47 -11.91 26.80
N TYR A 130 -14.68 -11.57 28.07
CA TYR A 130 -14.22 -10.28 28.61
C TYR A 130 -12.70 -10.12 28.46
N ASN A 131 -11.93 -11.19 28.69
CA ASN A 131 -10.48 -11.12 28.52
C ASN A 131 -10.08 -10.92 27.05
N LEU A 132 -10.82 -11.55 26.11
CA LEU A 132 -10.59 -11.36 24.68
C LEU A 132 -10.97 -9.95 24.25
N PHE A 133 -12.15 -9.47 24.65
CA PHE A 133 -12.63 -8.11 24.42
C PHE A 133 -11.63 -7.08 24.97
N SER A 134 -11.24 -7.19 26.24
CA SER A 134 -10.29 -6.29 26.89
C SER A 134 -8.95 -6.24 26.13
N SER A 135 -8.48 -7.37 25.62
CA SER A 135 -7.24 -7.40 24.84
C SER A 135 -7.37 -6.69 23.49
N SER A 136 -8.52 -6.83 22.81
CA SER A 136 -8.83 -6.12 21.57
C SER A 136 -9.04 -4.62 21.80
N TYR A 137 -9.82 -4.25 22.80
CA TYR A 137 -10.14 -2.87 23.15
C TYR A 137 -8.88 -2.09 23.56
N VAL A 138 -8.00 -2.67 24.37
CA VAL A 138 -6.70 -2.01 24.69
C VAL A 138 -5.79 -1.95 23.46
N ALA A 139 -5.83 -2.95 22.58
CA ALA A 139 -5.06 -2.92 21.35
C ALA A 139 -5.56 -1.84 20.38
N SER A 140 -6.87 -1.58 20.34
CA SER A 140 -7.48 -0.51 19.55
C SER A 140 -7.32 0.85 20.21
N ASP A 141 -7.43 0.99 21.53
CA ASP A 141 -7.13 2.24 22.24
C ASP A 141 -5.67 2.71 21.99
N ASN A 142 -4.74 1.77 21.80
CA ASN A 142 -3.39 2.09 21.33
C ASN A 142 -3.32 2.49 19.84
N ARG A 143 -4.33 2.19 19.02
CA ARG A 143 -4.51 2.72 17.65
C ARG A 143 -5.26 4.06 17.66
N ASN A 144 -6.25 4.24 18.52
CA ASN A 144 -6.99 5.50 18.65
C ASN A 144 -6.14 6.59 19.33
N ASN A 145 -4.95 6.22 19.83
CA ASN A 145 -3.88 7.11 20.25
C ASN A 145 -2.73 7.16 19.22
N ILE A 146 -3.04 6.99 17.93
CA ILE A 146 -2.12 7.32 16.86
C ILE A 146 -2.08 8.84 16.74
N LEU A 147 -0.89 9.41 16.92
CA LEU A 147 -0.66 10.83 16.68
C LEU A 147 -1.11 11.19 15.25
N GLY A 148 -2.06 12.10 15.14
CA GLY A 148 -2.58 12.55 13.85
C GLY A 148 -3.77 11.76 13.31
N ASP A 149 -4.30 10.79 14.04
CA ASP A 149 -5.63 10.21 13.81
C ASP A 149 -6.67 11.13 14.48
N PHE A 150 -7.22 12.05 13.70
CA PHE A 150 -8.12 13.10 14.15
C PHE A 150 -9.60 12.71 14.03
N ASP A 151 -9.95 11.77 13.14
CA ASP A 151 -11.31 11.23 13.06
C ASP A 151 -11.51 9.93 13.84
N HIS A 152 -10.44 9.40 14.46
CA HIS A 152 -10.42 8.26 15.37
C HIS A 152 -10.82 6.95 14.69
N ASP A 153 -10.52 6.79 13.40
CA ASP A 153 -10.80 5.56 12.66
C ASP A 153 -9.66 4.53 12.70
N GLY A 154 -8.60 4.83 13.45
CA GLY A 154 -7.50 3.93 13.76
C GLY A 154 -6.38 3.93 12.72
N ASP A 155 -6.38 4.84 11.75
CA ASP A 155 -5.23 5.13 10.91
C ASP A 155 -4.97 6.65 10.72
N VAL A 156 -4.07 7.01 9.78
CA VAL A 156 -3.76 8.43 9.50
C VAL A 156 -3.79 8.62 8.00
N ASP A 157 -4.88 9.20 7.50
CA ASP A 157 -5.19 9.24 6.08
C ASP A 157 -5.56 10.63 5.55
N ASP A 158 -6.20 10.66 4.38
CA ASP A 158 -6.59 11.90 3.72
C ASP A 158 -7.66 12.69 4.50
N ASN A 159 -8.50 12.03 5.32
CA ASN A 159 -9.47 12.68 6.20
C ASN A 159 -8.76 13.47 7.31
N ASP A 160 -7.80 12.83 7.98
CA ASP A 160 -6.97 13.48 9.00
C ASP A 160 -6.17 14.64 8.44
N LYS A 161 -5.65 14.44 7.24
CA LYS A 161 -4.91 15.49 6.54
C LYS A 161 -5.78 16.70 6.24
N VAL A 162 -7.08 16.51 5.94
CA VAL A 162 -8.01 17.63 5.77
C VAL A 162 -8.16 18.41 7.07
N PHE A 163 -8.27 17.72 8.21
CA PHE A 163 -8.29 18.36 9.53
C PHE A 163 -6.98 19.09 9.83
N PHE A 164 -5.84 18.44 9.61
CA PHE A 164 -4.52 19.04 9.79
C PHE A 164 -4.36 20.31 8.94
N GLN A 165 -4.75 20.26 7.66
CA GLN A 165 -4.71 21.40 6.74
C GLN A 165 -5.66 22.52 7.18
N PHE A 166 -6.81 22.18 7.76
CA PHE A 166 -7.70 23.18 8.32
C PHE A 166 -7.01 23.95 9.46
N CYS A 167 -6.35 23.25 10.38
CA CYS A 167 -5.63 23.89 11.49
C CYS A 167 -4.39 24.68 11.04
N TRP A 168 -3.60 24.12 10.12
CA TRP A 168 -2.46 24.79 9.51
C TRP A 168 -2.83 26.11 8.81
N ASN A 169 -4.04 26.24 8.26
CA ASN A 169 -4.44 27.48 7.59
C ASN A 169 -4.93 28.56 8.57
N GLN A 170 -4.98 28.28 9.89
CA GLN A 170 -5.41 29.25 10.90
C GLN A 170 -4.25 30.06 11.53
N THR A 171 -3.00 29.63 11.32
CA THR A 171 -1.77 30.24 11.89
C THR A 171 -1.51 31.68 11.43
N ASP A 172 -2.07 32.11 10.28
CA ASP A 172 -1.88 33.45 9.72
C ASP A 172 -2.77 34.54 10.35
N SER A 173 -3.65 34.20 11.29
CA SER A 173 -4.46 35.20 12.00
C SER A 173 -3.71 35.67 13.26
N GLU A 174 -3.58 36.99 13.46
CA GLU A 174 -2.91 37.61 14.63
C GLU A 174 -3.55 37.25 16.01
N SER A 175 -4.53 36.35 16.02
CA SER A 175 -5.21 35.78 17.18
C SER A 175 -5.16 34.24 17.19
N ALA A 176 -4.22 33.60 16.46
CA ALA A 176 -4.03 32.16 16.38
C ALA A 176 -3.49 31.57 17.70
N SER A 177 -4.18 31.84 18.81
CA SER A 177 -4.48 30.74 19.72
C SER A 177 -5.23 29.76 18.83
N THR A 178 -4.64 28.59 18.60
CA THR A 178 -5.38 27.41 18.18
C THR A 178 -6.76 27.49 18.80
N SER A 179 -7.81 27.55 17.97
CA SER A 179 -9.15 27.29 18.49
C SER A 179 -9.05 25.98 19.29
N ASP A 180 -9.78 25.79 20.40
CA ASP A 180 -9.70 24.57 21.24
C ASP A 180 -9.68 23.24 20.44
N GLN A 181 -10.18 23.25 19.21
CA GLN A 181 -10.16 22.15 18.26
C GLN A 181 -8.80 21.86 17.60
N CYS A 182 -7.88 22.82 17.47
CA CYS A 182 -6.58 22.65 16.80
C CYS A 182 -5.42 22.35 17.76
N ASP A 183 -5.65 22.39 19.08
CA ASP A 183 -4.65 22.00 20.08
C ASP A 183 -4.15 20.56 19.87
N VAL A 184 -5.00 19.70 19.31
CA VAL A 184 -4.63 18.30 19.01
C VAL A 184 -3.69 18.18 17.81
N ALA A 185 -3.62 19.21 16.96
CA ALA A 185 -2.74 19.27 15.79
C ALA A 185 -1.41 20.01 16.07
N ASP A 186 -1.30 20.71 17.21
CA ASP A 186 -0.06 21.29 17.74
C ASP A 186 0.72 20.19 18.49
N PHE A 187 1.57 19.48 17.74
CA PHE A 187 2.29 18.31 18.21
C PHE A 187 3.57 18.64 18.97
N ASP A 188 4.11 19.85 18.84
CA ASP A 188 5.28 20.29 19.60
C ASP A 188 4.98 21.28 20.74
N GLN A 189 3.71 21.65 20.88
CA GLN A 189 3.11 22.43 21.96
C GLN A 189 3.66 23.84 22.05
N ASP A 190 4.00 24.44 20.90
CA ASP A 190 4.49 25.81 20.85
C ASP A 190 3.38 26.86 20.68
N GLY A 191 2.13 26.40 20.56
CA GLY A 191 0.91 27.20 20.56
C GLY A 191 0.41 27.54 19.17
N ASP A 192 0.97 26.93 18.13
CA ASP A 192 0.51 27.08 16.77
C ASP A 192 0.57 25.74 15.99
N VAL A 193 0.15 25.75 14.71
CA VAL A 193 0.23 24.54 13.85
C VAL A 193 1.06 24.91 12.63
N ASP A 194 2.30 24.42 12.61
CA ASP A 194 3.31 24.84 11.65
C ASP A 194 4.17 23.68 11.13
N LEU A 195 5.27 24.01 10.45
CA LEU A 195 6.17 23.06 9.80
C LEU A 195 6.73 21.99 10.75
N ALA A 196 6.91 22.30 12.04
CA ALA A 196 7.31 21.33 13.04
C ALA A 196 6.24 20.24 13.22
N ASP A 197 4.96 20.61 13.21
CA ASP A 197 3.84 19.68 13.32
C ASP A 197 3.66 18.85 12.06
N LEU A 198 3.81 19.44 10.87
CA LEU A 198 3.70 18.68 9.62
C LEU A 198 4.77 17.59 9.52
N VAL A 199 5.97 17.84 10.04
CA VAL A 199 7.02 16.81 10.11
C VAL A 199 6.59 15.65 11.00
N ARG A 200 5.84 15.90 12.08
CA ARG A 200 5.32 14.85 12.97
C ARG A 200 4.11 14.14 12.35
N PHE A 201 3.18 14.87 11.75
CA PHE A 201 2.03 14.32 11.03
C PHE A 201 2.48 13.39 9.89
N SER A 202 3.42 13.84 9.05
CA SER A 202 3.91 13.07 7.89
C SER A 202 4.61 11.77 8.29
N GLN A 203 5.23 11.70 9.46
CA GLN A 203 5.82 10.46 9.97
C GLN A 203 4.79 9.38 10.29
N GLN A 204 3.53 9.77 10.51
CA GLN A 204 2.41 8.87 10.81
C GLN A 204 1.65 8.53 9.53
N TYR A 205 1.36 9.54 8.71
CA TYR A 205 0.72 9.40 7.40
C TYR A 205 1.48 8.45 6.43
N GLU A 206 2.81 8.31 6.53
CA GLU A 206 3.58 7.39 5.70
C GLU A 206 3.61 5.93 6.18
N ARG A 207 2.98 5.62 7.33
CA ARG A 207 3.03 4.27 7.93
C ARG A 207 1.89 3.34 7.52
N TYR A 208 0.83 3.84 6.88
CA TYR A 208 -0.38 3.10 6.52
C TYR A 208 -0.77 3.27 5.03
#